data_AF-A0A3K0WKI9-F1
#
_entry.id   AF-A0A3K0WKI9-F1
#
_cell.length_a   1.000
_cell.length_b   1.000
_cell.length_c   1.000
_cell.angle_alpha   90.00
_cell.angle_beta   90.00
_cell.angle_gamma   90.00
#
_symmetry.space_group_name_H-M   'P 1'
#
loop_
_entity.id
_entity.type
_entity.pdbx_description
1 polymer ?
#
loop_
_entity_poly.entity_id
_entity_poly.type
_entity_poly.pdbx_seq_one_letter_code
_entity_poly.pdbx_strand_id
1 'polypeptide(L)' 'MMKNTGYILALCLTASGHVLAHDVWITGKQAENNVIAEIGYGHNFPSKGTIPDRRDFFETPRLYNGKETITLKPTST' A
#
# COMPACT_ATOMS: atom_id res chain seq x y z
N MET A 1 -43.14 -14.63 -34.77
CA MET A 1 -42.20 -15.76 -34.61
C MET A 1 -40.78 -15.22 -34.84
N MET A 2 -40.00 -15.06 -33.76
CA MET A 2 -38.55 -14.71 -33.68
C MET A 2 -38.10 -13.37 -34.34
N LYS A 3 -37.23 -12.53 -33.77
CA LYS A 3 -36.14 -12.75 -32.79
C LYS A 3 -36.12 -11.67 -31.72
N ASN A 4 -36.12 -12.12 -30.47
CA ASN A 4 -35.61 -11.33 -29.35
C ASN A 4 -34.09 -11.21 -29.46
N THR A 5 -33.57 -10.24 -28.71
CA THR A 5 -32.30 -10.30 -27.98
C THR A 5 -31.07 -9.73 -28.68
N GLY A 6 -30.71 -8.52 -28.23
CA GLY A 6 -29.46 -8.34 -27.50
C GLY A 6 -28.29 -7.80 -28.28
N TYR A 7 -28.12 -6.46 -28.28
CA TYR A 7 -26.81 -5.83 -28.44
C TYR A 7 -26.72 -4.55 -27.59
N ILE A 8 -26.80 -4.69 -26.27
CA ILE A 8 -26.13 -3.77 -25.36
C ILE A 8 -25.32 -4.62 -24.39
N LEU A 9 -24.12 -5.01 -24.81
CA LEU A 9 -23.07 -5.48 -23.92
C LEU A 9 -21.76 -4.80 -24.31
N ALA A 10 -21.79 -3.47 -24.35
CA ALA A 10 -20.60 -2.65 -24.49
C ALA A 10 -20.50 -1.74 -23.26
N LEU A 11 -20.23 -2.33 -22.10
CA LEU A 11 -19.61 -1.66 -20.97
C LEU A 11 -19.10 -2.70 -19.97
N CYS A 12 -18.17 -3.56 -20.38
CA CYS A 12 -17.27 -4.16 -19.38
C CYS A 12 -16.35 -3.03 -18.92
N LEU A 13 -16.85 -2.32 -17.91
CA LEU A 13 -16.16 -1.33 -17.10
C LEU A 13 -14.68 -1.69 -16.98
N THR A 14 -13.84 -0.79 -17.46
CA THR A 14 -12.42 -0.69 -17.12
C THR A 14 -12.24 -0.32 -15.63
N ALA A 15 -12.95 -1.01 -14.73
CA ALA A 15 -12.83 -0.87 -13.27
C ALA A 15 -11.72 -1.78 -12.71
N SER A 16 -10.88 -2.37 -13.56
CA SER A 16 -9.76 -3.22 -13.15
C SER A 16 -8.55 -2.45 -12.62
N GLY A 17 -8.55 -1.12 -12.65
CA GLY A 17 -7.45 -0.30 -12.12
C GLY A 17 -7.38 -0.26 -10.59
N HIS A 18 -8.52 -0.26 -9.91
CA HIS A 18 -8.55 -0.14 -8.43
C HIS A 18 -8.34 -1.47 -7.70
N VAL A 19 -8.71 -2.60 -8.32
CA VAL A 19 -8.58 -3.92 -7.69
C VAL A 19 -7.10 -4.40 -7.64
N LEU A 20 -6.22 -3.80 -8.45
CA LEU A 20 -4.80 -4.21 -8.54
C LEU A 20 -3.83 -3.20 -7.91
N ALA A 21 -4.25 -1.95 -7.68
CA ALA A 21 -3.41 -0.93 -7.08
C ALA A 21 -3.36 -1.13 -5.56
N HIS A 22 -2.22 -1.56 -5.04
CA HIS A 22 -1.99 -1.60 -3.61
C HIS A 22 -1.57 -0.22 -3.13
N ASP A 23 -2.12 0.21 -2.01
CA ASP A 23 -1.68 1.39 -1.30
C ASP A 23 -0.45 1.05 -0.44
N VAL A 24 0.39 2.06 -0.24
CA VAL A 24 1.54 2.00 0.67
C VAL A 24 1.33 3.09 1.71
N TRP A 25 1.50 2.74 2.99
CA TRP A 25 1.40 3.70 4.08
C TRP A 25 2.48 3.45 5.12
N ILE A 26 2.80 4.49 5.89
CA ILE A 26 3.72 4.42 7.03
C ILE A 26 2.93 4.80 8.28
N THR A 27 2.92 3.93 9.27
CA THR A 27 2.44 4.26 10.61
C THR A 27 3.62 4.40 11.56
N GLY A 28 3.49 5.27 12.56
CA GLY A 28 4.52 5.48 13.58
C GLY A 28 3.95 5.27 14.97
N LYS A 29 4.73 4.66 15.86
CA LYS A 29 4.44 4.60 17.30
C LYS A 29 5.71 4.88 18.09
N GLN A 30 5.55 5.60 19.20
CA GLN A 30 6.60 5.73 20.20
C GLN A 30 6.55 4.51 21.13
N ALA A 31 7.69 3.89 21.35
CA ALA A 31 7.85 2.79 22.30
C ALA A 31 9.07 3.09 23.16
N GLU A 32 8.84 3.47 24.43
CA GLU A 32 9.87 3.94 25.34
C GLU A 32 10.69 5.10 24.72
N ASN A 33 12.01 4.92 24.58
CA ASN A 33 12.94 5.86 23.98
C ASN A 33 13.13 5.66 22.47
N ASN A 34 12.32 4.80 21.83
CA ASN A 34 12.42 4.48 20.42
C ASN A 34 11.21 4.98 19.63
N VAL A 35 11.44 5.28 18.35
CA VAL A 35 10.38 5.47 17.35
C VAL A 35 10.36 4.25 16.45
N ILE A 36 9.21 3.59 16.37
CA ILE A 36 8.98 2.46 15.48
C ILE A 36 8.10 2.95 14.34
N ALA A 37 8.59 2.84 13.11
CA ALA A 37 7.79 3.04 11.91
C ALA A 37 7.49 1.67 11.28
N GLU A 38 6.24 1.44 10.91
CA GLU A 38 5.80 0.24 10.21
C GLU A 38 5.33 0.62 8.80
N ILE A 39 5.86 -0.08 7.79
CA ILE A 39 5.38 0.03 6.41
C ILE A 39 4.20 -0.93 6.26
N GLY A 40 3.05 -0.42 5.83
CA GLY A 40 1.91 -1.22 5.41
C GLY A 40 1.73 -1.19 3.89
N TYR A 41 1.17 -2.28 3.37
CA TYR A 41 0.92 -2.50 1.95
C TYR A 41 -0.39 -3.27 1.80
N GLY A 42 -1.31 -2.81 0.95
CA GLY A 42 -2.60 -3.48 0.76
C GLY A 42 -3.68 -2.56 0.22
N HIS A 43 -4.93 -3.03 0.19
CA HIS A 43 -6.07 -2.24 -0.29
C HIS A 43 -6.95 -1.67 0.84
N ASN A 44 -6.74 -2.12 2.08
CA ASN A 44 -7.67 -1.89 3.18
C ASN A 44 -6.93 -1.44 4.45
N PHE A 45 -6.50 -0.18 4.51
CA PHE A 45 -5.92 0.38 5.73
C PHE A 45 -6.85 0.18 6.94
N PRO A 46 -6.37 -0.24 8.13
CA PRO A 46 -4.98 -0.53 8.49
C PRO A 46 -4.58 -2.01 8.32
N SER A 47 -5.45 -2.85 7.74
CA SER A 47 -5.16 -4.26 7.50
C SER A 47 -4.02 -4.41 6.48
N LYS A 48 -2.92 -5.02 6.94
CA LYS A 48 -1.71 -5.20 6.14
C LYS A 48 -1.81 -6.47 5.31
N GLY A 49 -1.62 -6.34 4.01
CA GLY A 49 -1.35 -7.46 3.10
C GLY A 49 0.12 -7.86 3.12
N THR A 50 0.49 -8.79 2.24
CA THR A 50 1.87 -9.23 2.07
C THR A 50 2.62 -8.23 1.19
N ILE A 51 3.68 -7.61 1.74
CA ILE A 51 4.62 -6.84 0.93
C ILE A 51 5.29 -7.83 -0.04
N PRO A 52 5.30 -7.55 -1.36
CA PRO A 52 5.94 -8.43 -2.33
C PRO A 52 7.43 -8.59 -2.00
N ASP A 53 8.01 -9.72 -2.42
CA ASP A 53 9.45 -9.97 -2.27
C ASP A 53 10.29 -9.15 -3.27
N ARG A 54 10.18 -7.82 -3.11
CA ARG A 54 10.78 -6.74 -3.88
C ARG A 54 11.14 -5.61 -2.92
N ARG A 55 11.92 -5.96 -1.88
CA ARG A 55 12.31 -5.01 -0.83
C ARG A 55 13.11 -3.82 -1.36
N ASP A 56 13.72 -3.97 -2.52
CA ASP A 56 14.43 -2.93 -3.28
C ASP A 56 13.52 -1.82 -3.79
N PHE A 57 12.20 -2.01 -3.82
CA PHE A 57 11.25 -0.97 -4.23
C PHE A 57 11.02 0.08 -3.14
N PHE A 58 11.46 -0.19 -1.91
CA PHE A 58 11.23 0.66 -0.76
C PHE A 58 12.54 1.08 -0.12
N GLU A 59 12.67 2.37 0.16
CA GLU A 59 13.75 2.88 0.99
C GLU A 59 13.39 2.77 2.48
N THR A 60 14.43 2.73 3.31
CA THR A 60 14.22 2.72 4.76
C THR A 60 13.64 4.06 5.21
N PRO A 61 12.55 4.08 6.00
CA PRO A 61 11.93 5.32 6.44
C PRO A 61 12.89 6.23 7.20
N ARG A 62 12.71 7.54 7.02
CA ARG A 62 13.53 8.58 7.64
C ARG A 62 12.63 9.51 8.45
N LEU A 63 13.09 9.92 9.63
CA LEU A 63 12.48 10.99 10.40
C LEU A 63 13.19 12.30 10.07
N TYR A 64 12.43 13.35 9.77
CA TYR A 64 12.96 14.69 9.49
C TYR A 64 12.18 15.72 10.30
N ASN A 65 12.91 16.58 11.03
CA ASN A 65 12.32 17.63 11.86
C ASN A 65 12.52 19.04 11.30
N GLY A 66 12.97 19.17 10.04
CA GLY A 66 13.33 20.47 9.45
C GLY A 66 14.81 20.86 9.57
N LYS A 67 15.60 20.13 10.38
CA LYS A 67 17.03 20.41 10.61
C LYS A 67 17.91 19.19 10.43
N GLU A 68 17.43 18.05 10.89
CA GLU A 68 18.20 16.81 10.96
C GLU A 68 17.36 15.64 10.46
N THR A 69 18.03 14.72 9.77
CA THR A 69 17.39 13.52 9.23
C THR A 69 17.98 12.28 9.89
N ILE A 70 17.12 11.46 10.47
CA ILE A 70 17.49 10.20 11.12
C ILE A 70 16.95 9.06 10.27
N THR A 71 17.84 8.25 9.71
CA THR A 71 17.45 7.00 9.02
C THR A 71 17.12 5.94 10.06
N LEU A 72 15.91 5.39 10.01
CA LEU A 72 15.50 4.33 10.93
C LEU A 72 16.27 3.04 10.60
N LYS A 73 16.43 2.15 11.58
CA LYS A 73 17.05 0.83 11.35
C LYS A 73 15.94 -0.22 11.23
N PRO A 74 16.03 -1.15 10.28
CA PRO A 74 15.12 -2.30 10.25
C PRO A 74 15.21 -3.05 11.58
N THR A 75 14.07 -3.35 12.18
CA THR A 75 14.01 -4.29 13.30
C THR A 75 13.94 -5.69 12.70
N SER A 76 14.90 -6.55 13.05
CA SER A 76 14.77 -7.97 12.70
C SER A 76 13.53 -8.52 13.40
N THR A 77 12.59 -9.04 12.61
CA THR A 77 11.47 -9.88 13.09
C THR A 77 11.94 -11.30 13.34
#